data_AF-A0A2E2U6G2-F1
#
_entry.id   AF-A0A2E2U6G2-F1
#
_cell.length_a   1.000
_cell.length_b   1.000
_cell.length_c   1.000
_cell.angle_alpha   90.00
_cell.angle_beta   90.00
_cell.angle_gamma   90.00
#
_symmetry.space_group_name_H-M   'P 1'
#
loop_
_entity.id
_entity.type
_entity.pdbx_description
1 polymer ?
#
loop_
_entity_poly.entity_id
_entity_poly.type
_entity_poly.pdbx_seq_one_letter_code
_entity_poly.pdbx_strand_id
1 'polypeptide(L)'
;MSYHKKLKDYKLHQILYHRLNKIEDLIDHIPYQVQSLSGSNLEEKIYNYFTDDHWSIVYPAKSYAVAIIYAKLIEKYFSEDFYSLLSDPELFLGTDKYFVTYQDDCETYDNVLARLKKEKLMDFEANKKSQVKASVNYFYSEFNLSLD
;
A
#
# COMPACT_ATOMS: atom_id res chain seq x y z
N MET A 1 -29.43 -4.22 18.76
CA MET A 1 -28.28 -5.13 18.79
C MET A 1 -27.02 -4.32 18.53
N SER A 2 -26.20 -4.10 19.56
CA SER A 2 -24.95 -3.35 19.44
C SER A 2 -23.87 -4.29 18.90
N TYR A 3 -23.51 -4.16 17.63
CA TYR A 3 -22.38 -4.86 17.03
C TYR A 3 -21.10 -4.16 17.49
N HIS A 4 -20.47 -4.66 18.55
CA HIS A 4 -19.04 -4.40 18.74
C HIS A 4 -18.30 -5.19 17.66
N LYS A 5 -18.01 -4.54 16.52
CA LYS A 5 -17.09 -5.09 15.51
C LYS A 5 -15.77 -5.31 16.24
N LYS A 6 -15.40 -6.58 16.47
CA LYS A 6 -14.10 -6.93 17.05
C LYS A 6 -13.04 -6.30 16.14
N LEU A 7 -12.22 -5.42 16.70
CA LEU A 7 -11.15 -4.76 15.97
C LEU A 7 -10.19 -5.86 15.48
N LYS A 8 -9.86 -5.83 14.18
CA LYS A 8 -8.92 -6.79 13.59
C LYS A 8 -7.51 -6.53 14.15
N ASP A 9 -6.73 -7.58 14.35
CA ASP A 9 -5.44 -7.46 15.05
C ASP A 9 -4.49 -6.49 14.34
N TYR A 10 -4.39 -6.55 13.01
CA TYR A 10 -3.56 -5.62 12.23
C TYR A 10 -3.96 -4.15 12.49
N LYS A 11 -5.26 -3.82 12.58
CA LYS A 11 -5.71 -2.45 12.90
C LYS A 11 -5.23 -1.99 14.26
N LEU A 12 -5.20 -2.88 15.26
CA LEU A 12 -4.68 -2.55 16.58
C LEU A 12 -3.19 -2.20 16.51
N HIS A 13 -2.39 -2.97 15.77
CA HIS A 13 -0.97 -2.67 15.55
C HIS A 13 -0.77 -1.29 14.90
N GLN A 14 -1.49 -1.00 13.81
CA GLN A 14 -1.42 0.32 13.15
C GLN A 14 -1.77 1.46 14.12
N ILE A 15 -2.88 1.34 14.86
CA ILE A 15 -3.30 2.37 15.82
C ILE A 15 -2.25 2.58 16.92
N LEU A 16 -1.67 1.51 17.47
CA LEU A 16 -0.63 1.61 18.50
C LEU A 16 0.63 2.27 17.95
N TYR A 17 1.07 1.87 16.75
CA TYR A 17 2.26 2.43 16.12
C TYR A 17 2.12 3.93 15.88
N HIS A 18 1.00 4.38 15.29
CA HIS A 18 0.74 5.80 15.01
C HIS A 18 0.54 6.65 16.27
N ARG A 19 0.12 6.05 17.39
CA ARG A 19 0.01 6.76 18.69
C ARG A 19 1.35 6.91 19.40
N LEU A 20 2.20 5.89 19.30
CA LEU A 20 3.48 5.83 20.01
C LEU A 20 4.59 6.55 19.25
N ASN A 21 4.55 6.48 17.92
CA ASN A 21 5.46 7.23 17.07
C ASN A 21 4.75 8.49 16.62
N LYS A 22 5.27 9.66 17.03
CA LYS A 22 4.95 10.90 16.32
C LYS A 22 5.47 10.70 14.89
N ILE A 23 4.58 10.37 13.97
CA ILE A 23 4.86 10.47 12.55
C ILE A 23 4.93 11.98 12.29
N GLU A 24 6.05 12.60 12.65
CA GLU A 24 6.39 13.90 12.09
C GLU A 24 6.45 13.67 10.58
N ASP A 25 5.69 14.50 9.85
CA ASP A 25 5.42 14.42 8.44
C ASP A 25 6.72 14.31 7.61
N LEU A 26 7.26 13.10 7.47
CA LEU A 26 8.39 12.77 6.61
C LEU A 26 8.08 13.05 5.13
N ILE A 27 6.82 13.39 4.82
CA ILE A 27 6.33 13.77 3.49
C ILE A 27 6.63 15.24 3.17
N ASP A 28 6.75 16.13 4.16
CA ASP A 28 6.90 17.58 3.91
C ASP A 28 8.24 17.97 3.27
N HIS A 29 9.20 17.06 3.24
CA HIS A 29 10.55 17.32 2.73
C HIS A 29 10.93 16.50 1.49
N ILE A 30 10.06 15.63 1.00
CA ILE A 30 10.34 14.81 -0.19
C ILE A 30 9.56 15.35 -1.38
N PRO A 31 10.23 15.77 -2.48
CA PRO A 31 9.55 16.23 -3.68
C PRO A 31 8.59 15.17 -4.22
N TYR A 32 7.32 15.52 -4.34
CA TYR A 32 6.30 14.69 -4.97
C TYR A 32 5.54 15.48 -6.03
N GLN A 33 4.92 14.75 -6.96
CA GLN A 33 4.07 15.29 -8.00
C GLN A 33 2.66 14.77 -7.81
N VAL A 34 1.67 15.65 -7.89
CA VAL A 34 0.26 15.28 -7.99
C VAL A 34 -0.12 15.45 -9.45
N GLN A 35 -0.55 14.38 -10.09
CA GLN A 35 -0.94 14.41 -11.50
C GLN A 35 -2.36 13.85 -11.65
N SER A 36 -3.13 14.45 -12.55
CA SER A 36 -4.42 13.90 -12.96
C SER A 36 -4.18 12.76 -13.94
N LEU A 37 -3.93 11.56 -13.40
CA LEU A 37 -3.70 10.33 -14.16
C LEU A 37 -4.97 9.48 -14.18
N SER A 38 -5.21 8.79 -15.28
CA SER A 38 -6.32 7.85 -15.44
C SER A 38 -5.99 6.76 -16.47
N GLY A 39 -6.67 5.62 -16.38
CA GLY A 39 -6.50 4.49 -17.31
C GLY A 39 -5.05 4.04 -17.43
N SER A 40 -4.61 3.72 -18.65
CA SER A 40 -3.28 3.16 -18.91
C SER A 40 -2.11 4.02 -18.40
N ASN A 41 -2.25 5.34 -18.36
CA ASN A 41 -1.21 6.23 -17.82
C ASN A 41 -1.06 6.05 -16.30
N LEU A 42 -2.17 5.87 -15.58
CA LEU A 42 -2.15 5.59 -14.15
C LEU A 42 -1.58 4.19 -13.90
N GLU A 43 -2.09 3.19 -14.63
CA GLU A 43 -1.64 1.79 -14.54
C GLU A 43 -0.13 1.66 -14.77
N GLU A 44 0.42 2.32 -15.79
CA GLU A 44 1.86 2.31 -16.07
C GLU A 44 2.65 2.97 -14.95
N LYS A 45 2.17 4.08 -14.37
CA LYS A 45 2.85 4.73 -13.24
C LYS A 45 2.83 3.88 -11.97
N ILE A 46 1.74 3.13 -11.74
CA ILE A 46 1.67 2.16 -10.64
C ILE A 46 2.63 1.01 -10.91
N TYR A 47 2.64 0.47 -12.13
CA TYR A 47 3.52 -0.62 -12.52
C TYR A 47 5.00 -0.24 -12.36
N ASN A 48 5.38 0.95 -12.80
CA ASN A 48 6.74 1.48 -12.70
C ASN A 48 7.24 1.59 -11.26
N TYR A 49 6.34 1.69 -10.28
CA TYR A 49 6.72 1.61 -8.86
C TYR A 49 7.47 0.30 -8.55
N PHE A 50 7.11 -0.80 -9.21
CA PHE A 50 7.66 -2.14 -8.97
C PHE A 50 8.87 -2.48 -9.85
N THR A 51 9.15 -1.70 -10.89
CA THR A 51 10.16 -2.03 -11.91
C THR A 51 11.23 -0.96 -12.15
N ASP A 52 10.95 0.32 -11.93
CA ASP A 52 11.90 1.38 -12.26
C ASP A 52 12.91 1.61 -11.14
N ASP A 53 14.19 1.76 -11.49
CA ASP A 53 15.26 2.04 -10.51
C ASP A 53 15.24 3.49 -10.02
N HIS A 54 14.69 4.41 -10.81
CA HIS A 54 14.64 5.85 -10.54
C HIS A 54 13.20 6.34 -10.57
N TRP A 55 12.38 5.81 -9.68
CA TRP A 55 10.98 6.17 -9.59
C TRP A 55 10.79 7.56 -8.97
N SER A 56 10.02 8.42 -9.64
CA SER A 56 9.58 9.70 -9.09
C SER A 56 8.27 9.51 -8.32
N ILE A 57 8.12 10.19 -7.18
CA ILE A 57 6.90 10.10 -6.37
C ILE A 57 5.76 10.80 -7.10
N VAL A 58 4.84 10.01 -7.66
CA VAL A 58 3.65 10.51 -8.36
C VAL A 58 2.38 10.00 -7.68
N TYR A 59 1.52 10.92 -7.26
CA TYR A 59 0.18 10.63 -6.75
C TYR A 59 -0.86 10.79 -7.87
N PRO A 60 -1.89 9.91 -7.94
CA PRO A 60 -2.24 8.88 -6.95
C PRO A 60 -1.49 7.54 -7.09
N ALA A 61 -0.67 7.34 -8.13
CA ALA A 61 -0.04 6.05 -8.44
C ALA A 61 0.71 5.39 -7.26
N LYS A 62 1.44 6.17 -6.44
CA LYS A 62 2.10 5.68 -5.22
C LYS A 62 1.12 4.98 -4.28
N SER A 63 -0.03 5.59 -4.02
CA SER A 63 -1.01 5.11 -3.04
C SER A 63 -1.59 3.75 -3.45
N TYR A 64 -1.86 3.54 -4.74
CA TYR A 64 -2.26 2.23 -5.27
C TYR A 64 -1.15 1.19 -5.07
N ALA A 65 0.10 1.52 -5.41
CA ALA A 65 1.21 0.59 -5.28
C ALA A 65 1.44 0.18 -3.80
N VAL A 66 1.40 1.14 -2.88
CA VAL A 66 1.52 0.89 -1.44
C VAL A 66 0.33 0.08 -0.94
N ALA A 67 -0.90 0.35 -1.39
CA ALA A 67 -2.08 -0.43 -1.01
C ALA A 67 -1.96 -1.90 -1.41
N ILE A 68 -1.45 -2.17 -2.63
CA ILE A 68 -1.18 -3.54 -3.10
C ILE A 68 -0.14 -4.24 -2.21
N ILE A 69 0.94 -3.55 -1.85
CA ILE A 69 1.98 -4.10 -0.96
C ILE A 69 1.37 -4.42 0.40
N TYR A 70 0.66 -3.47 1.00
CA TYR A 70 0.05 -3.63 2.32
C TYR A 70 -0.97 -4.75 2.34
N ALA A 71 -1.90 -4.77 1.38
CA ALA A 71 -2.90 -5.83 1.29
C ALA A 71 -2.25 -7.21 1.21
N LYS A 72 -1.15 -7.34 0.45
CA LYS A 72 -0.43 -8.62 0.31
C LYS A 72 0.29 -9.04 1.58
N LEU A 73 0.94 -8.09 2.28
CA LEU A 73 1.65 -8.39 3.51
C LEU A 73 0.68 -8.65 4.67
N ILE A 74 -0.43 -7.91 4.78
CA ILE A 74 -1.45 -8.18 5.79
C ILE A 74 -2.10 -9.54 5.54
N GLU A 75 -2.40 -9.90 4.28
CA GLU A 75 -2.84 -11.25 3.93
C GLU A 75 -1.86 -12.31 4.45
N LYS A 76 -0.56 -12.13 4.19
CA LYS A 76 0.50 -13.07 4.63
C LYS A 76 0.60 -13.19 6.15
N TYR A 77 0.68 -12.08 6.87
CA TYR A 77 1.02 -12.07 8.31
C TYR A 77 -0.19 -12.14 9.24
N PHE A 78 -1.38 -11.76 8.77
CA PHE A 78 -2.59 -11.71 9.58
C PHE A 78 -3.73 -12.59 9.03
N SER A 79 -3.50 -13.33 7.94
CA SER A 79 -4.48 -14.24 7.32
C SER A 79 -5.79 -13.54 6.91
N GLU A 80 -5.68 -12.29 6.47
CA GLU A 80 -6.80 -11.48 6.00
C GLU A 80 -7.00 -11.61 4.48
N ASP A 81 -8.21 -11.37 3.99
CA ASP A 81 -8.49 -11.44 2.55
C ASP A 81 -7.93 -10.21 1.80
N PHE A 82 -7.14 -10.46 0.76
CA PHE A 82 -6.47 -9.43 -0.03
C PHE A 82 -7.40 -8.38 -0.64
N TYR A 83 -8.50 -8.79 -1.27
CA TYR A 83 -9.43 -7.86 -1.92
C TYR A 83 -10.28 -7.10 -0.90
N SER A 84 -10.64 -7.74 0.21
CA SER A 84 -11.30 -7.07 1.34
C SER A 84 -10.43 -5.97 1.95
N LEU A 85 -9.09 -6.16 1.97
CA LEU A 85 -8.15 -5.14 2.41
C LEU A 85 -8.04 -3.98 1.42
N LEU A 86 -7.98 -4.25 0.11
CA LEU A 86 -7.98 -3.19 -0.89
C LEU A 86 -9.31 -2.41 -0.94
N SER A 87 -10.41 -3.03 -0.52
CA SER A 87 -11.71 -2.38 -0.37
C SER A 87 -11.91 -1.68 0.99
N ASP A 88 -10.94 -1.74 1.90
CA ASP A 88 -11.03 -1.11 3.21
C ASP A 88 -10.64 0.39 3.12
N PRO A 89 -11.58 1.34 3.21
CA PRO A 89 -11.27 2.77 3.12
C PRO A 89 -10.36 3.25 4.27
N GLU A 90 -10.28 2.49 5.36
CA GLU A 90 -9.41 2.78 6.50
C GLU A 90 -8.10 2.00 6.43
N LEU A 91 -7.71 1.40 5.31
CA LEU A 91 -6.47 0.62 5.16
C LEU A 91 -5.25 1.34 5.75
N PHE A 92 -5.18 2.66 5.56
CA PHE A 92 -4.14 3.56 6.09
C PHE A 92 -4.62 4.48 7.22
N LEU A 93 -5.69 4.14 7.95
CA LEU A 93 -6.24 4.96 9.03
C LEU A 93 -6.53 6.43 8.64
N GLY A 94 -6.86 6.68 7.37
CA GLY A 94 -7.13 8.02 6.84
C GLY A 94 -5.89 8.89 6.60
N THR A 95 -4.67 8.36 6.72
CA THR A 95 -3.44 9.15 6.52
C THR A 95 -3.05 9.36 5.06
N ASP A 96 -3.56 8.51 4.14
CA ASP A 96 -3.33 8.67 2.70
C ASP A 96 -4.57 9.23 1.99
N LYS A 97 -4.55 10.52 1.68
CA LYS A 97 -5.65 11.23 0.99
C LYS A 97 -5.79 10.88 -0.50
N TYR A 98 -4.82 10.18 -1.09
CA TYR A 98 -4.83 9.78 -2.51
C TYR A 98 -5.16 8.30 -2.70
N PHE A 99 -5.38 7.56 -1.61
CA PHE A 99 -5.81 6.19 -1.66
C PHE A 99 -7.23 6.08 -2.23
N VAL A 100 -7.38 5.20 -3.21
CA VAL A 100 -8.66 4.84 -3.83
C VAL A 100 -8.87 3.35 -3.61
N THR A 101 -10.06 2.98 -3.14
CA THR A 101 -10.37 1.59 -2.80
C THR A 101 -10.56 0.74 -4.05
N TYR A 102 -10.42 -0.57 -3.93
CA TYR A 102 -10.73 -1.50 -5.02
C TYR A 102 -12.19 -1.37 -5.50
N GLN A 103 -13.13 -1.08 -4.59
CA GLN A 103 -14.54 -0.92 -4.94
C GLN A 103 -14.78 0.29 -5.85
N ASP A 104 -13.95 1.33 -5.74
CA ASP A 104 -14.10 2.58 -6.48
C ASP A 104 -13.32 2.59 -7.80
N ASP A 105 -12.29 1.75 -7.95
CA ASP A 105 -11.46 1.66 -9.16
C ASP A 105 -10.89 0.25 -9.40
N CYS A 106 -11.78 -0.75 -9.49
CA CYS A 106 -11.38 -2.15 -9.66
C CYS A 106 -10.60 -2.41 -10.96
N GLU A 107 -10.92 -1.68 -12.04
CA GLU A 107 -10.30 -1.85 -13.36
C GLU A 107 -8.79 -1.58 -13.29
N THR A 108 -8.38 -0.46 -12.69
CA THR A 108 -6.95 -0.13 -12.53
C THR A 108 -6.22 -1.20 -11.70
N TYR A 109 -6.82 -1.64 -10.59
CA TYR A 109 -6.24 -2.71 -9.77
C TYR A 109 -6.11 -4.03 -10.53
N ASP A 110 -7.16 -4.48 -11.20
CA ASP A 110 -7.17 -5.76 -11.91
C ASP A 110 -6.13 -5.77 -13.04
N ASN A 111 -6.01 -4.69 -13.80
CA ASN A 111 -5.03 -4.54 -14.87
C ASN A 111 -3.58 -4.60 -14.33
N VAL A 112 -3.29 -3.84 -13.28
CA VAL A 112 -1.97 -3.82 -12.64
C VAL A 112 -1.65 -5.20 -12.03
N LEU A 113 -2.57 -5.77 -11.26
CA LEU A 113 -2.37 -7.06 -10.58
C LEU A 113 -2.20 -8.20 -11.58
N ALA A 114 -2.94 -8.21 -12.69
CA ALA A 114 -2.76 -9.18 -13.76
C ALA A 114 -1.34 -9.13 -14.32
N ARG A 115 -0.81 -7.92 -14.55
CA ARG A 115 0.57 -7.71 -15.02
C ARG A 115 1.60 -8.15 -13.99
N LEU A 116 1.47 -7.74 -12.73
CA LEU A 116 2.37 -8.14 -11.64
C LEU A 116 2.42 -9.66 -11.45
N LYS A 117 1.26 -10.34 -11.52
CA LYS A 117 1.17 -11.81 -11.45
C LYS A 117 1.86 -12.46 -12.64
N LYS A 118 1.61 -11.99 -13.86
CA LYS A 118 2.23 -12.50 -15.09
C LYS A 118 3.75 -12.40 -15.04
N GLU A 119 4.27 -11.28 -14.53
CA GLU A 119 5.71 -11.01 -14.44
C GLU A 119 6.35 -11.52 -13.13
N LYS A 120 5.58 -12.21 -12.28
CA LYS A 120 6.03 -12.78 -10.99
C LYS A 120 6.61 -11.74 -10.02
N LEU A 121 6.02 -10.55 -9.99
CA LEU A 121 6.46 -9.41 -9.17
C LEU A 121 5.67 -9.26 -7.85
N MET A 122 4.81 -10.21 -7.51
CA MET A 122 3.98 -10.18 -6.29
C MET A 122 4.71 -10.57 -5.00
N ASP A 123 5.96 -11.01 -5.09
CA ASP A 123 6.84 -11.19 -3.93
C ASP A 123 7.58 -9.86 -3.65
N PHE A 124 6.93 -9.01 -2.88
CA PHE A 124 7.41 -7.65 -2.59
C PHE A 124 8.61 -7.64 -1.64
N GLU A 125 8.75 -8.64 -0.78
CA GLU A 125 9.89 -8.77 0.14
C GLU A 125 11.17 -9.13 -0.61
N ALA A 126 11.06 -9.95 -1.66
CA ALA A 126 12.18 -10.25 -2.56
C ALA A 126 12.48 -9.12 -3.57
N ASN A 127 11.61 -8.11 -3.68
CA ASN A 127 11.77 -7.05 -4.66
C ASN A 127 12.97 -6.16 -4.32
N LYS A 128 13.82 -5.90 -5.33
CA LYS A 128 15.07 -5.16 -5.15
C LYS A 128 14.92 -3.64 -5.24
N LYS A 129 13.78 -3.13 -5.72
CA LYS A 129 13.55 -1.69 -5.92
C LYS A 129 13.47 -0.96 -4.58
N SER A 130 14.17 0.17 -4.49
CA SER A 130 14.36 0.90 -3.24
C SER A 130 13.03 1.41 -2.65
N GLN A 131 12.12 1.89 -3.50
CA GLN A 131 10.78 2.33 -3.13
C GLN A 131 9.92 1.19 -2.59
N VAL A 132 9.98 -0.01 -3.20
CA VAL A 132 9.25 -1.19 -2.72
C VAL A 132 9.80 -1.60 -1.36
N LYS A 133 11.14 -1.68 -1.21
CA LYS A 133 11.78 -1.95 0.08
C LYS A 133 11.43 -0.94 1.15
N ALA A 134 11.36 0.36 0.82
CA ALA A 134 10.97 1.39 1.77
C ALA A 134 9.55 1.14 2.32
N SER A 135 8.60 0.78 1.44
CA SER A 135 7.23 0.43 1.85
C SER A 135 7.16 -0.85 2.69
N VAL A 136 7.92 -1.89 2.32
CA VAL A 136 8.02 -3.14 3.10
C VAL A 136 8.64 -2.89 4.48
N ASN A 137 9.72 -2.11 4.56
CA ASN A 137 10.38 -1.79 5.83
C ASN A 137 9.50 -0.92 6.74
N TYR A 138 8.75 0.02 6.16
CA TYR A 138 7.77 0.79 6.91
C TYR A 138 6.67 -0.13 7.45
N PHE A 139 6.15 -1.06 6.63
CA PHE A 139 5.19 -2.06 7.09
C PHE A 139 5.75 -2.86 8.28
N TYR A 140 6.97 -3.38 8.20
CA TYR A 140 7.57 -4.09 9.33
C TYR A 140 7.74 -3.26 10.59
N SER A 141 8.08 -1.98 10.43
CA SER A 141 8.14 -1.05 11.56
C SER A 141 6.75 -0.86 12.18
N GLU A 142 5.72 -0.66 11.35
CA GLU A 142 4.34 -0.46 11.77
C GLU A 142 3.77 -1.67 12.54
N PHE A 143 4.11 -2.88 12.11
CA PHE A 143 3.59 -4.12 12.70
C PHE A 143 4.54 -4.78 13.70
N ASN A 144 5.71 -4.17 13.97
CA ASN A 144 6.78 -4.71 14.82
C ASN A 144 7.19 -6.15 14.42
N LEU A 145 7.42 -6.33 13.11
CA LEU A 145 7.87 -7.59 12.51
C LEU A 145 9.37 -7.50 12.20
N SER A 146 10.08 -8.64 12.24
CA SER A 146 11.47 -8.75 11.79
C SER A 146 11.55 -9.40 10.41
N LEU A 147 12.51 -8.94 9.59
CA LEU A 147 13.02 -9.73 8.47
C LEU A 147 13.84 -10.88 9.08
N ASP A 148 13.34 -12.11 8.96
CA ASP A 148 14.09 -13.31 9.31
C ASP A 148 15.27 -13.56 8.36
#